data_AF-A0A2A6P4H8-F1
#
_entry.id   AF-A0A2A6P4H8-F1
#
_cell.length_a   1.000
_cell.length_b   1.000
_cell.length_c   1.000
_cell.angle_alpha   90.00
_cell.angle_beta   90.00
_cell.angle_gamma   90.00
#
_symmetry.space_group_name_H-M   'P 1'
#
loop_
_entity.id
_entity.type
_entity.pdbx_description
1 polymer ?
#
loop_
_entity_poly.entity_id
_entity_poly.type
_entity_poly.pdbx_seq_one_letter_code
_entity_poly.pdbx_strand_id
1 'polypeptide(L)'
;MTQSEDILVFEPHGHGLRSEGKIDGITVVVITKNKHHTHTNDDIYTVHVLAEELDQRFRRIEEARDAARTAFAARASSALTDDTITLVMGAIGPRPFHTGHFIDSLGTTRPDLWRALIARYGEGGQGAGTHYSAFSAVAHALDRAASRGVLDKLEDYFPAPPDLNWGSPVIRYWTGPGGFLDQPYPDEPSLEATYPEGAVIEVKVNRYERSRGARAACISHYGALCQGCGMDFVARYGERGRDFMHVHHLLPLKQIKKAYKVDPIAHLRPICPNCHAMIHRREPMLSIEELRAIVR
;
A
#
# COMPACT_ATOMS: atom_id res chain seq x y z
N MET A 1 10.81 -27.00 16.76
CA MET A 1 12.21 -26.54 16.90
C MET A 1 13.06 -27.39 15.97
N THR A 2 13.16 -26.97 14.71
CA THR A 2 14.16 -27.44 13.75
C THR A 2 15.09 -26.25 13.53
N GLN A 3 16.39 -26.48 13.67
CA GLN A 3 17.42 -25.44 13.70
C GLN A 3 17.35 -24.60 12.41
N SER A 4 17.17 -23.29 12.58
CA SER A 4 17.11 -22.29 11.50
C SER A 4 18.44 -22.09 10.76
N GLU A 5 19.51 -22.76 11.20
CA GLU A 5 20.86 -22.63 10.65
C GLU A 5 21.02 -23.36 9.29
N ASP A 6 20.19 -24.37 9.00
CA ASP A 6 20.32 -25.23 7.81
C ASP A 6 19.49 -24.79 6.59
N ILE A 7 18.74 -23.69 6.66
CA ILE A 7 17.79 -23.30 5.59
C ILE A 7 18.39 -22.25 4.64
N LEU A 8 19.35 -21.43 5.10
CA LEU A 8 19.92 -20.36 4.29
C LEU A 8 20.95 -20.93 3.30
N VAL A 9 20.57 -21.04 2.02
CA VAL A 9 21.44 -21.54 0.95
C VAL A 9 21.97 -20.36 0.14
N PHE A 10 23.30 -20.26 0.05
CA PHE A 10 23.96 -19.33 -0.86
C PHE A 10 24.23 -20.01 -2.20
N GLU A 11 24.21 -19.24 -3.28
CA GLU A 11 24.57 -19.75 -4.60
C GLU A 11 26.04 -20.28 -4.61
N PRO A 12 26.28 -21.47 -5.21
CA PRO A 12 27.57 -22.18 -5.12
C PRO A 12 28.72 -21.44 -5.79
N HIS A 13 28.43 -20.53 -6.72
CA HIS A 13 29.40 -19.68 -7.40
C HIS A 13 28.99 -18.21 -7.28
N GLY A 14 29.88 -17.38 -6.75
CA GLY A 14 29.66 -15.93 -6.70
C GLY A 14 29.76 -15.34 -8.11
N HIS A 15 28.65 -15.28 -8.84
CA HIS A 15 28.63 -14.67 -10.16
C HIS A 15 28.61 -13.13 -10.03
N GLY A 16 29.79 -12.51 -10.04
CA GLY A 16 29.95 -11.08 -10.26
C GLY A 16 29.98 -10.20 -9.00
N LEU A 17 29.19 -9.12 -9.01
CA LEU A 17 29.20 -8.06 -7.99
C LEU A 17 28.20 -8.30 -6.85
N ARG A 18 27.47 -9.41 -6.87
CA ARG A 18 26.36 -9.70 -5.95
C ARG A 18 26.30 -11.19 -5.62
N SER A 19 26.05 -11.53 -4.37
CA SER A 19 25.79 -12.90 -3.90
C SER A 19 24.51 -12.90 -3.07
N GLU A 20 23.66 -13.91 -3.29
CA GLU A 20 22.37 -14.00 -2.63
C GLU A 20 22.31 -15.23 -1.71
N GLY A 21 21.70 -15.07 -0.55
CA GLY A 21 21.29 -16.15 0.34
C GLY A 21 19.77 -16.27 0.32
N LYS A 22 19.27 -17.48 0.03
CA LYS A 22 17.84 -17.75 -0.18
C LYS A 22 17.30 -18.79 0.82
N ILE A 23 16.02 -18.66 1.14
CA ILE A 23 15.21 -19.63 1.89
C ILE A 23 13.98 -19.92 1.04
N ASP A 24 13.74 -21.19 0.71
CA ASP A 24 12.62 -21.62 -0.14
C ASP A 24 12.46 -20.78 -1.44
N GLY A 25 13.61 -20.38 -2.02
CA GLY A 25 13.66 -19.55 -3.23
C GLY A 25 13.55 -18.03 -3.00
N ILE A 26 13.25 -17.57 -1.79
CA ILE A 26 13.15 -16.15 -1.42
C ILE A 26 14.51 -15.63 -0.97
N THR A 27 14.99 -14.55 -1.59
CA THR A 27 16.26 -13.89 -1.21
C THR A 27 16.09 -13.14 0.11
N VAL A 28 16.78 -13.62 1.16
CA VAL A 28 16.78 -13.03 2.51
C VAL A 28 18.12 -12.40 2.88
N VAL A 29 19.18 -12.71 2.12
CA VAL A 29 20.51 -12.09 2.24
C VAL A 29 20.96 -11.60 0.88
N VAL A 30 21.48 -10.37 0.83
CA VAL A 30 22.16 -9.80 -0.35
C VAL A 30 23.53 -9.28 0.07
N ILE A 31 24.57 -9.80 -0.55
CA ILE A 31 25.96 -9.36 -0.37
C ILE A 31 26.37 -8.65 -1.66
N THR A 32 26.83 -7.41 -1.55
CA THR A 32 27.22 -6.59 -2.71
C THR A 32 28.70 -6.26 -2.65
N LYS A 33 29.41 -6.41 -3.78
CA LYS A 33 30.81 -6.03 -3.94
C LYS A 33 30.90 -4.58 -4.42
N ASN A 34 31.55 -3.71 -3.65
CA ASN A 34 31.73 -2.31 -3.99
C ASN A 34 32.81 -2.13 -5.07
N LYS A 35 32.57 -1.25 -6.07
CA LYS A 35 33.48 -1.05 -7.23
C LYS A 35 34.65 -0.11 -6.97
N HIS A 36 34.58 0.76 -5.96
CA HIS A 36 35.62 1.75 -5.66
C HIS A 36 36.67 1.14 -4.72
N HIS A 37 37.69 0.52 -5.30
CA HIS A 37 38.88 0.09 -4.57
C HIS A 37 40.02 1.05 -4.88
N THR A 38 40.65 1.58 -3.84
CA THR A 38 42.01 2.12 -3.90
C THR A 38 42.89 1.23 -3.04
N HIS A 39 44.22 1.23 -3.26
CA HIS A 39 45.21 0.48 -2.49
C HIS A 39 45.20 0.71 -0.95
N THR A 40 44.29 1.55 -0.46
CA THR A 40 44.23 2.07 0.90
C THR A 40 42.86 1.92 1.57
N ASN A 41 41.83 1.38 0.89
CA ASN A 41 40.50 1.17 1.49
C ASN A 41 40.02 -0.26 1.21
N ASP A 42 40.09 -1.11 2.23
CA ASP A 42 39.93 -2.58 2.16
C ASP A 42 38.45 -3.06 2.27
N ASP A 43 37.46 -2.19 2.07
CA ASP A 43 36.03 -2.48 2.31
C ASP A 43 35.32 -3.00 1.05
N ILE A 44 35.46 -4.30 0.79
CA ILE A 44 35.07 -4.91 -0.50
C ILE A 44 33.58 -5.28 -0.55
N TYR A 45 33.01 -5.79 0.55
CA TYR A 45 31.64 -6.32 0.58
C TYR A 45 30.77 -5.64 1.63
N THR A 46 29.56 -5.27 1.22
CA THR A 46 28.44 -4.89 2.10
C THR A 46 27.45 -6.03 2.18
N VAL A 47 26.83 -6.21 3.35
CA VAL A 47 25.92 -7.33 3.63
C VAL A 47 24.59 -6.76 4.10
N HIS A 48 23.52 -7.16 3.43
CA HIS A 48 22.15 -6.92 3.86
C HIS A 48 21.50 -8.24 4.23
N VAL A 49 20.92 -8.31 5.43
CA VAL A 49 20.18 -9.47 5.94
C VAL A 49 18.79 -9.00 6.32
N LEU A 50 17.75 -9.60 5.72
CA LEU A 50 16.35 -9.20 5.85
C LEU A 50 16.15 -7.70 5.53
N ALA A 51 16.84 -7.24 4.49
CA ALA A 51 16.89 -5.84 4.03
C ALA A 51 17.52 -4.83 5.01
N GLU A 52 18.11 -5.27 6.12
CA GLU A 52 18.91 -4.44 7.02
C GLU A 52 20.40 -4.63 6.74
N GLU A 53 21.15 -3.55 6.55
CA GLU A 53 22.60 -3.61 6.37
C GLU A 53 23.33 -4.06 7.66
N LEU A 54 24.51 -4.66 7.52
CA LEU A 54 25.47 -4.80 8.60
C LEU A 54 26.43 -3.59 8.58
N ASP A 55 26.68 -3.00 9.74
CA ASP A 55 27.62 -1.87 9.86
C ASP A 55 29.05 -2.29 9.48
N GLN A 56 29.39 -3.57 9.70
CA GLN A 56 30.68 -4.13 9.30
C GLN A 56 30.82 -4.22 7.77
N ARG A 57 32.06 -4.04 7.32
CA ARG A 57 32.51 -4.26 5.95
C ARG A 57 33.42 -5.49 5.92
N PHE A 58 33.38 -6.23 4.82
CA PHE A 58 34.09 -7.50 4.71
C PHE A 58 35.05 -7.52 3.54
N ARG A 59 36.19 -8.19 3.73
CA ARG A 59 37.24 -8.33 2.71
C ARG A 59 37.01 -9.55 1.84
N ARG A 60 36.53 -10.65 2.42
CA ARG A 60 36.26 -11.91 1.71
C ARG A 60 34.78 -12.22 1.69
N ILE A 61 34.34 -12.90 0.62
CA ILE A 61 32.93 -13.27 0.45
C ILE A 61 32.51 -14.34 1.47
N GLU A 62 33.42 -15.21 1.89
CA GLU A 62 33.19 -16.23 2.92
C GLU A 62 32.92 -15.59 4.27
N GLU A 63 33.73 -14.61 4.68
CA GLU A 63 33.54 -13.83 5.91
C GLU A 63 32.19 -13.09 5.89
N ALA A 64 31.83 -12.50 4.75
CA ALA A 64 30.54 -11.84 4.56
C ALA A 64 29.36 -12.83 4.67
N ARG A 65 29.52 -14.06 4.15
CA ARG A 65 28.50 -15.12 4.22
C ARG A 65 28.31 -15.64 5.65
N ASP A 66 29.39 -15.86 6.39
CA ASP A 66 29.33 -16.33 7.79
C ASP A 66 28.72 -15.27 8.71
N ALA A 67 29.10 -14.00 8.53
CA ALA A 67 28.48 -12.89 9.23
C ALA A 67 26.99 -12.77 8.86
N ALA A 68 26.63 -12.97 7.60
CA ALA A 68 25.25 -12.96 7.15
C ALA A 68 24.41 -14.10 7.77
N ARG A 69 24.97 -15.32 7.90
CA ARG A 69 24.30 -16.44 8.58
C ARG A 69 24.03 -16.13 10.05
N THR A 70 25.06 -15.65 10.74
CA THR A 70 24.97 -15.27 12.15
C THR A 70 23.92 -14.17 12.36
N ALA A 71 23.98 -13.13 11.54
CA ALA A 71 22.99 -12.06 11.56
C ALA A 71 21.59 -12.60 11.20
N PHE A 72 21.45 -13.48 10.21
CA PHE A 72 20.16 -14.03 9.84
C PHE A 72 19.52 -14.80 11.02
N ALA A 73 20.28 -15.68 11.68
CA ALA A 73 19.80 -16.41 12.85
C ALA A 73 19.36 -15.46 13.98
N ALA A 74 20.11 -14.37 14.22
CA ALA A 74 19.77 -13.38 15.23
C ALA A 74 18.55 -12.50 14.86
N ARG A 75 18.30 -12.28 13.57
CA ARG A 75 17.26 -11.37 13.06
C ARG A 75 15.95 -12.07 12.67
N ALA A 76 15.99 -13.35 12.34
CA ALA A 76 14.84 -14.09 11.79
C ALA A 76 13.62 -14.10 12.72
N SER A 77 13.84 -14.22 14.03
CA SER A 77 12.76 -14.21 15.03
C SER A 77 12.04 -12.87 15.15
N SER A 78 12.70 -11.76 14.76
CA SER A 78 12.16 -10.40 14.79
C SER A 78 11.79 -9.87 13.41
N ALA A 79 11.73 -10.73 12.37
CA ALA A 79 11.54 -10.31 11.00
C ALA A 79 10.07 -9.98 10.67
N LEU A 80 9.81 -8.77 10.19
CA LEU A 80 8.51 -8.38 9.63
C LEU A 80 8.51 -8.65 8.12
N THR A 81 8.14 -9.87 7.74
CA THR A 81 7.99 -10.27 6.33
C THR A 81 6.73 -9.67 5.71
N ASP A 82 6.69 -9.63 4.38
CA ASP A 82 5.53 -9.10 3.63
C ASP A 82 4.24 -9.90 3.94
N ASP A 83 4.35 -11.22 4.10
CA ASP A 83 3.24 -12.08 4.54
C ASP A 83 2.76 -11.73 5.95
N THR A 84 3.70 -11.47 6.86
CA THR A 84 3.35 -11.09 8.24
C THR A 84 2.68 -9.73 8.27
N ILE A 85 3.18 -8.78 7.49
CA ILE A 85 2.58 -7.44 7.35
C ILE A 85 1.16 -7.56 6.79
N THR A 86 0.97 -8.36 5.74
CA THR A 86 -0.34 -8.61 5.14
C THR A 86 -1.32 -9.25 6.12
N LEU A 87 -0.87 -10.24 6.89
CA LEU A 87 -1.67 -10.89 7.94
C LEU A 87 -2.13 -9.90 9.01
N VAL A 88 -1.21 -9.09 9.55
CA VAL A 88 -1.51 -8.10 10.60
C VAL A 88 -2.44 -7.01 10.06
N MET A 89 -2.26 -6.57 8.81
CA MET A 89 -3.16 -5.62 8.15
C MET A 89 -4.56 -6.20 7.97
N GLY A 90 -4.69 -7.50 7.65
CA GLY A 90 -5.97 -8.19 7.59
C GLY A 90 -6.78 -8.10 8.88
N ALA A 91 -6.10 -8.13 10.05
CA ALA A 91 -6.74 -7.96 11.36
C ALA A 91 -7.15 -6.51 11.67
N ILE A 92 -6.47 -5.50 11.10
CA ILE A 92 -6.85 -4.08 11.22
C ILE A 92 -8.11 -3.78 10.39
N GLY A 93 -8.27 -4.49 9.26
CA GLY A 93 -9.37 -4.32 8.33
C GLY A 93 -9.12 -3.22 7.27
N PRO A 94 -10.10 -2.97 6.38
CA PRO A 94 -9.94 -2.08 5.23
C PRO A 94 -10.05 -0.59 5.60
N ARG A 95 -9.10 -0.10 6.40
CA ARG A 95 -9.02 1.31 6.81
C ARG A 95 -7.57 1.78 6.90
N PRO A 96 -7.31 3.09 6.74
CA PRO A 96 -6.01 3.66 7.06
C PRO A 96 -5.60 3.40 8.50
N PHE A 97 -4.30 3.15 8.72
CA PHE A 97 -3.73 2.92 10.05
C PHE A 97 -2.36 3.57 10.17
N HIS A 98 -1.95 3.94 11.39
CA HIS A 98 -0.58 4.39 11.67
C HIS A 98 0.25 3.28 12.33
N THR A 99 1.55 3.50 12.48
CA THR A 99 2.47 2.50 13.05
C THR A 99 2.03 1.97 14.42
N GLY A 100 1.52 2.84 15.31
CA GLY A 100 0.93 2.43 16.59
C GLY A 100 -0.20 1.38 16.46
N HIS A 101 -1.24 1.64 15.66
CA HIS A 101 -2.30 0.66 15.39
C HIS A 101 -1.77 -0.66 14.82
N PHE A 102 -0.74 -0.59 13.97
CA PHE A 102 -0.11 -1.80 13.45
C PHE A 102 0.59 -2.58 14.56
N ILE A 103 1.27 -1.91 15.49
CA ILE A 103 1.90 -2.52 16.66
C ILE A 103 0.86 -3.18 17.57
N ASP A 104 -0.27 -2.52 17.84
CA ASP A 104 -1.35 -3.09 18.65
C ASP A 104 -1.87 -4.40 18.02
N SER A 105 -2.17 -4.36 16.72
CA SER A 105 -2.60 -5.52 15.94
C SER A 105 -1.52 -6.61 15.85
N LEU A 106 -0.24 -6.22 15.75
CA LEU A 106 0.90 -7.14 15.76
C LEU A 106 1.01 -7.84 17.11
N GLY A 107 0.83 -7.12 18.22
CA GLY A 107 0.85 -7.66 19.57
C GLY A 107 -0.25 -8.71 19.79
N THR A 108 -1.42 -8.53 19.18
CA THR A 108 -2.51 -9.51 19.26
C THR A 108 -2.33 -10.67 18.29
N THR A 109 -1.88 -10.42 17.06
CA THR A 109 -1.85 -11.41 15.97
C THR A 109 -0.59 -12.27 16.00
N ARG A 110 0.55 -11.67 16.38
CA ARG A 110 1.88 -12.30 16.45
C ARG A 110 2.63 -11.85 17.71
N PRO A 111 2.15 -12.21 18.91
CA PRO A 111 2.78 -11.83 20.19
C PRO A 111 4.20 -12.38 20.36
N ASP A 112 4.53 -13.48 19.70
CA ASP A 112 5.89 -14.03 19.61
C ASP A 112 6.84 -13.06 18.89
N LEU A 113 6.43 -12.55 17.74
CA LEU A 113 7.20 -11.62 16.92
C LEU A 113 7.36 -10.27 17.62
N TRP A 114 6.29 -9.76 18.25
CA TRP A 114 6.36 -8.53 19.02
C TRP A 114 7.36 -8.63 20.17
N ARG A 115 7.34 -9.73 20.93
CA ARG A 115 8.34 -9.98 22.00
C ARG A 115 9.77 -10.03 21.46
N ALA A 116 9.98 -10.63 20.29
CA ALA A 116 11.30 -10.66 19.66
C ALA A 116 11.78 -9.27 19.21
N LEU A 117 10.88 -8.42 18.68
CA LEU A 117 11.19 -7.03 18.33
C LEU A 117 11.57 -6.21 19.57
N ILE A 118 10.83 -6.34 20.66
CA ILE A 118 11.13 -5.67 21.93
C ILE A 118 12.46 -6.17 22.50
N ALA A 119 12.71 -7.47 22.52
CA ALA A 119 13.98 -8.02 23.02
C ALA A 119 15.19 -7.52 22.22
N ARG A 120 15.01 -7.27 20.91
CA ARG A 120 16.10 -6.86 20.02
C ARG A 120 16.36 -5.36 20.02
N TYR A 121 15.32 -4.55 19.90
CA TYR A 121 15.46 -3.09 19.75
C TYR A 121 15.13 -2.32 21.03
N GLY A 122 14.61 -3.01 22.04
CA GLY A 122 14.12 -2.39 23.26
C GLY A 122 12.78 -1.71 23.09
N GLU A 123 12.18 -1.41 24.23
CA GLU A 123 10.93 -0.67 24.35
C GLU A 123 11.07 0.84 24.06
N GLY A 124 12.21 1.38 23.60
CA GLY A 124 12.30 2.75 23.07
C GLY A 124 11.63 3.91 23.85
N GLY A 125 12.42 4.87 24.32
CA GLY A 125 11.89 6.12 24.86
C GLY A 125 12.96 7.18 24.93
N GLN A 126 12.56 8.43 25.23
CA GLN A 126 13.50 9.47 25.63
C GLN A 126 14.39 8.92 26.77
N GLY A 127 15.70 8.81 26.54
CA GLY A 127 16.67 8.33 27.55
C GLY A 127 17.00 6.83 27.54
N ALA A 128 16.50 6.03 26.60
CA ALA A 128 16.75 4.58 26.56
C ALA A 128 18.17 4.17 26.10
N GLY A 129 19.01 5.11 25.64
CA GLY A 129 20.40 4.86 25.23
C GLY A 129 20.57 4.07 23.92
N THR A 130 19.48 3.64 23.28
CA THR A 130 19.49 3.00 21.96
C THR A 130 19.00 3.95 20.87
N HIS A 131 19.69 3.97 19.72
CA HIS A 131 19.31 4.82 18.58
C HIS A 131 18.01 4.38 17.89
N TYR A 132 17.62 3.11 18.05
CA TYR A 132 16.45 2.51 17.43
C TYR A 132 15.58 1.81 18.47
N SER A 133 14.27 1.97 18.35
CA SER A 133 13.25 1.29 19.15
C SER A 133 12.51 0.23 18.34
N ALA A 134 11.79 -0.67 19.00
CA ALA A 134 10.86 -1.59 18.33
C ALA A 134 9.84 -0.85 17.45
N PHE A 135 9.39 0.34 17.88
CA PHE A 135 8.51 1.18 17.06
C PHE A 135 9.20 1.65 15.78
N SER A 136 10.43 2.16 15.88
CA SER A 136 11.21 2.60 14.72
C SER A 136 11.45 1.44 13.76
N ALA A 137 11.75 0.24 14.28
CA ALA A 137 11.92 -0.96 13.47
C ALA A 137 10.65 -1.32 12.68
N VAL A 138 9.47 -1.26 13.32
CA VAL A 138 8.18 -1.47 12.65
C VAL A 138 7.93 -0.39 11.60
N ALA A 139 8.13 0.89 11.94
CA ALA A 139 7.94 2.00 11.00
C ALA A 139 8.81 1.84 9.74
N HIS A 140 10.07 1.47 9.91
CA HIS A 140 10.97 1.21 8.78
C HIS A 140 10.58 -0.05 8.00
N ALA A 141 10.07 -1.10 8.66
CA ALA A 141 9.57 -2.28 7.98
C ALA A 141 8.37 -1.96 7.08
N LEU A 142 7.41 -1.18 7.58
CA LEU A 142 6.26 -0.70 6.81
C LEU A 142 6.69 0.19 5.63
N ASP A 143 7.65 1.09 5.82
CA ASP A 143 8.17 1.95 4.74
C ASP A 143 8.85 1.13 3.62
N ARG A 144 9.63 0.13 4.00
CA ARG A 144 10.25 -0.81 3.05
C ARG A 144 9.21 -1.64 2.31
N ALA A 145 8.17 -2.11 3.01
CA ALA A 145 7.08 -2.88 2.42
C ALA A 145 6.22 -2.02 1.47
N ALA A 146 6.04 -0.73 1.78
CA ALA A 146 5.40 0.22 0.87
C ALA A 146 6.22 0.41 -0.42
N SER A 147 7.54 0.48 -0.31
CA SER A 147 8.45 0.55 -1.48
C SER A 147 8.37 -0.69 -2.38
N ARG A 148 7.84 -1.80 -1.87
CA ARG A 148 7.58 -3.05 -2.61
C ARG A 148 6.13 -3.22 -3.06
N GLY A 149 5.23 -2.28 -2.74
CA GLY A 149 3.80 -2.34 -3.10
C GLY A 149 2.96 -3.28 -2.23
N VAL A 150 3.45 -3.69 -1.06
CA VAL A 150 2.70 -4.55 -0.11
C VAL A 150 1.61 -3.76 0.60
N LEU A 151 1.84 -2.46 0.80
CA LEU A 151 0.90 -1.49 1.35
C LEU A 151 1.15 -0.14 0.66
N ASP A 152 0.18 0.76 0.74
CA ASP A 152 0.33 2.10 0.21
C ASP A 152 0.67 3.09 1.33
N LYS A 153 1.54 4.03 0.97
CA LYS A 153 2.07 5.08 1.83
C LYS A 153 1.27 6.36 1.59
N LEU A 154 0.60 6.85 2.63
CA LEU A 154 -0.11 8.13 2.56
C LEU A 154 0.90 9.28 2.64
N GLU A 155 0.70 10.31 1.80
CA GLU A 155 1.70 11.35 1.53
C GLU A 155 2.02 12.20 2.77
N ASP A 156 1.02 12.45 3.61
CA ASP A 156 1.13 13.39 4.72
C ASP A 156 1.59 12.77 6.04
N TYR A 157 2.32 13.60 6.80
CA TYR A 157 2.66 13.37 8.20
C TYR A 157 1.69 14.14 9.10
N PHE A 158 1.26 13.52 10.19
CA PHE A 158 0.28 14.05 11.12
C PHE A 158 0.84 14.09 12.54
N PRO A 159 0.38 15.02 13.40
CA PRO A 159 0.66 14.96 14.83
C PRO A 159 0.21 13.61 15.41
N ALA A 160 1.03 13.02 16.28
CA ALA A 160 0.67 11.80 17.00
C ALA A 160 -0.59 12.04 17.86
N PRO A 161 -1.56 11.10 17.86
CA PRO A 161 -2.70 11.15 18.76
C PRO A 161 -2.24 11.27 20.23
N PRO A 162 -2.93 12.02 21.10
CA PRO A 162 -2.53 12.23 22.49
C PRO A 162 -2.44 10.93 23.31
N ASP A 163 -3.18 9.90 22.90
CA ASP A 163 -3.22 8.56 23.47
C ASP A 163 -2.05 7.67 23.01
N LEU A 164 -1.34 8.05 21.94
CA LEU A 164 -0.13 7.38 21.50
C LEU A 164 1.06 7.80 22.37
N ASN A 165 1.15 7.22 23.57
CA ASN A 165 2.14 7.51 24.60
C ASN A 165 3.58 7.02 24.30
N TRP A 166 3.84 6.58 23.07
CA TRP A 166 5.14 6.04 22.64
C TRP A 166 5.37 6.32 21.17
N GLY A 167 6.61 6.71 20.82
CA GLY A 167 7.09 6.74 19.44
C GLY A 167 7.44 8.16 18.99
N SER A 168 7.23 8.44 17.70
CA SER A 168 7.48 9.75 17.12
C SER A 168 6.29 10.69 17.39
N PRO A 169 6.52 11.97 17.74
CA PRO A 169 5.44 12.97 17.88
C PRO A 169 4.76 13.29 16.54
N VAL A 170 5.34 12.83 15.44
CA VAL A 170 4.82 12.95 14.09
C VAL A 170 4.71 11.54 13.51
N ILE A 171 3.50 11.16 13.13
CA ILE A 171 3.17 9.85 12.58
C ILE A 171 2.75 9.96 11.12
N ARG A 172 2.65 8.82 10.46
CA ARG A 172 2.09 8.71 9.12
C ARG A 172 1.04 7.62 9.09
N TYR A 173 0.19 7.68 8.09
CA TYR A 173 -0.78 6.63 7.82
C TYR A 173 -0.36 5.76 6.63
N TRP A 174 -0.87 4.54 6.66
CA TRP A 174 -0.66 3.45 5.73
C TRP A 174 -2.02 2.86 5.35
N THR A 175 -2.14 2.24 4.19
CA THR A 175 -3.35 1.51 3.78
C THR A 175 -3.01 0.24 3.01
N GLY A 176 -3.94 -0.69 2.93
CA GLY A 176 -3.84 -1.85 2.02
C GLY A 176 -3.56 -1.45 0.57
N PRO A 177 -2.89 -2.33 -0.21
CA PRO A 177 -2.54 -2.06 -1.60
C PRO A 177 -3.80 -1.85 -2.44
N GLY A 178 -3.75 -0.84 -3.31
CA GLY A 178 -4.93 -0.35 -4.05
C GLY A 178 -5.71 0.73 -3.29
N GLY A 179 -5.07 1.33 -2.28
CA GLY A 179 -5.43 2.54 -1.58
C GLY A 179 -6.93 2.82 -1.49
N PHE A 180 -7.52 2.57 -0.33
CA PHE A 180 -8.78 3.20 0.10
C PHE A 180 -8.64 4.72 0.30
N LEU A 181 -7.62 5.35 -0.29
CA LEU A 181 -7.67 6.78 -0.51
C LEU A 181 -8.86 7.03 -1.42
N ASP A 182 -9.84 7.72 -0.86
CA ASP A 182 -10.83 8.44 -1.62
C ASP A 182 -10.14 9.02 -2.86
N GLN A 183 -10.42 8.44 -4.03
CA GLN A 183 -10.45 9.32 -5.19
C GLN A 183 -11.46 10.38 -4.79
N PRO A 184 -11.05 11.64 -4.61
CA PRO A 184 -12.01 12.69 -4.31
C PRO A 184 -13.08 12.59 -5.38
N TYR A 185 -14.35 12.65 -4.96
CA TYR A 185 -15.41 12.78 -5.94
C TYR A 185 -15.02 13.93 -6.87
N PRO A 186 -15.37 13.89 -8.16
CA PRO A 186 -15.01 14.97 -9.09
C PRO A 186 -15.40 16.38 -8.60
N ASP A 187 -16.32 16.43 -7.63
CA ASP A 187 -16.90 17.63 -7.04
C ASP A 187 -16.44 17.89 -5.58
N GLU A 188 -15.62 17.00 -5.00
CA GLU A 188 -15.11 17.13 -3.63
C GLU A 188 -13.66 17.65 -3.67
N PRO A 189 -13.36 18.78 -3.02
CA PRO A 189 -12.00 19.29 -2.95
C PRO A 189 -11.10 18.29 -2.21
N SER A 190 -9.83 18.21 -2.60
CA SER A 190 -8.83 17.42 -1.88
C SER A 190 -8.83 17.80 -0.39
N LEU A 191 -8.69 16.79 0.48
CA LEU A 191 -8.59 16.94 1.93
C LEU A 191 -7.43 17.88 2.30
N GLU A 192 -7.70 19.18 2.43
CA GLU A 192 -6.79 20.08 3.14
C GLU A 192 -7.02 19.92 4.64
N ALA A 193 -5.94 19.93 5.42
CA ALA A 193 -5.91 19.69 6.87
C ALA A 193 -6.60 20.79 7.72
N THR A 194 -7.43 21.62 7.11
CA THR A 194 -8.16 22.71 7.73
C THR A 194 -9.62 22.62 7.32
N TYR A 195 -10.54 22.80 8.27
CA TYR A 195 -11.99 22.75 8.05
C TYR A 195 -12.63 24.17 8.02
N PRO A 196 -12.27 25.08 7.10
CA PRO A 196 -12.98 26.34 6.96
C PRO A 196 -14.32 26.08 6.25
N GLU A 197 -15.43 26.20 6.98
CA GLU A 197 -16.77 26.14 6.39
C GLU A 197 -17.07 27.45 5.63
N GLY A 198 -17.56 27.35 4.39
CA GLY A 198 -18.00 28.52 3.60
C GLY A 198 -16.93 29.22 2.75
N ALA A 199 -15.71 28.69 2.67
CA ALA A 199 -14.69 29.20 1.75
C ALA A 199 -15.05 28.87 0.28
N VAL A 200 -14.98 29.88 -0.59
CA VAL A 200 -15.14 29.69 -2.04
C VAL A 200 -13.80 29.19 -2.60
N ILE A 201 -13.76 27.93 -2.99
CA ILE A 201 -12.57 27.30 -3.59
C ILE A 201 -12.76 27.27 -5.11
N GLU A 202 -11.79 27.79 -5.86
CA GLU A 202 -11.83 27.76 -7.32
C GLU A 202 -11.22 26.45 -7.83
N VAL A 203 -12.06 25.50 -8.24
CA VAL A 203 -11.61 24.21 -8.79
C VAL A 203 -11.52 24.27 -10.32
N LYS A 204 -10.30 24.18 -10.86
CA LYS A 204 -10.06 24.04 -12.30
C LYS A 204 -10.36 22.61 -12.76
N VAL A 205 -11.62 22.34 -13.12
CA VAL A 205 -12.02 21.05 -13.71
C VAL A 205 -11.73 21.01 -15.21
N ASN A 206 -10.80 20.15 -15.64
CA ASN A 206 -10.66 19.74 -17.04
C ASN A 206 -11.92 18.95 -17.45
N ARG A 207 -12.90 19.62 -18.05
CA ARG A 207 -14.14 18.98 -18.51
C ARG A 207 -13.93 18.40 -19.91
N TYR A 208 -13.63 17.10 -19.98
CA TYR A 208 -13.77 16.36 -21.25
C TYR A 208 -15.22 16.50 -21.74
N GLU A 209 -15.39 16.83 -23.02
CA GLU A 209 -16.70 17.03 -23.64
C GLU A 209 -17.48 15.71 -23.63
N ARG A 210 -18.38 15.54 -22.65
CA ARG A 210 -19.31 14.41 -22.57
C ARG A 210 -20.51 14.72 -23.45
N SER A 211 -20.72 13.92 -24.51
CA SER A 211 -21.86 14.08 -25.42
C SER A 211 -23.18 13.91 -24.67
N ARG A 212 -23.94 15.02 -24.54
CA ARG A 212 -25.31 14.99 -23.99
C ARG A 212 -26.22 14.04 -24.79
N GLY A 213 -25.99 13.94 -26.10
CA GLY A 213 -26.72 13.02 -26.98
C GLY A 213 -26.41 11.56 -26.66
N ALA A 214 -25.15 11.20 -26.41
CA ALA A 214 -24.79 9.83 -26.04
C ALA A 214 -25.38 9.42 -24.69
N ARG A 215 -25.39 10.34 -23.71
CA ARG A 215 -26.07 10.12 -22.43
C ARG A 215 -27.57 9.87 -22.64
N ALA A 216 -28.25 10.74 -23.38
CA ALA A 216 -29.68 10.62 -23.64
C ALA A 216 -30.02 9.31 -24.37
N ALA A 217 -29.22 8.92 -25.37
CA ALA A 217 -29.40 7.66 -26.08
C ALA A 217 -29.21 6.43 -25.17
N CYS A 218 -28.21 6.46 -24.28
CA CYS A 218 -27.96 5.41 -23.30
C CYS A 218 -29.15 5.24 -22.33
N ILE A 219 -29.62 6.35 -21.73
CA ILE A 219 -30.76 6.33 -20.79
C ILE A 219 -32.06 5.96 -21.51
N SER A 220 -32.27 6.42 -22.74
CA SER A 220 -33.44 6.06 -23.54
C SER A 220 -33.48 4.56 -23.85
N HIS A 221 -32.32 3.94 -24.11
CA HIS A 221 -32.23 2.51 -24.40
C HIS A 221 -32.38 1.63 -23.15
N TYR A 222 -31.65 1.95 -22.07
CA TYR A 222 -31.58 1.12 -20.86
C TYR A 222 -32.59 1.51 -19.77
N GLY A 223 -33.25 2.66 -19.91
CA GLY A 223 -34.10 3.25 -18.89
C GLY A 223 -33.32 3.86 -17.71
N ALA A 224 -34.07 4.31 -16.71
CA ALA A 224 -33.53 4.82 -15.45
C ALA A 224 -33.20 3.69 -14.45
N LEU A 225 -32.81 2.52 -14.97
CA LEU A 225 -32.50 1.31 -14.21
C LEU A 225 -30.99 1.20 -14.02
N CYS A 226 -30.54 1.16 -12.77
CA CYS A 226 -29.14 0.99 -12.45
C CYS A 226 -28.64 -0.38 -12.89
N GLN A 227 -27.65 -0.39 -13.78
CA GLN A 227 -27.04 -1.62 -14.25
C GLN A 227 -26.14 -2.29 -13.20
N GLY A 228 -25.76 -1.58 -12.12
CA GLY A 228 -25.04 -2.13 -10.99
C GLY A 228 -25.97 -2.82 -9.99
N CYS A 229 -26.80 -2.05 -9.28
CA CYS A 229 -27.64 -2.56 -8.19
C CYS A 229 -29.10 -2.88 -8.57
N GLY A 230 -29.51 -2.66 -9.83
CA GLY A 230 -30.90 -2.89 -10.26
C GLY A 230 -31.92 -1.87 -9.76
N MET A 231 -31.50 -0.80 -9.07
CA MET A 231 -32.42 0.26 -8.61
C MET A 231 -33.06 0.99 -9.80
N ASP A 232 -34.39 1.01 -9.84
CA ASP A 232 -35.18 1.84 -10.75
C ASP A 232 -35.45 3.20 -10.11
N PHE A 233 -34.86 4.26 -10.69
CA PHE A 233 -35.00 5.62 -10.17
C PHE A 233 -36.40 6.21 -10.37
N VAL A 234 -37.09 5.86 -11.45
CA VAL A 234 -38.46 6.35 -11.69
C VAL A 234 -39.41 5.66 -10.73
N ALA A 235 -39.26 4.35 -10.52
CA ALA A 235 -40.06 3.63 -9.54
C ALA A 235 -39.83 4.16 -8.11
N ARG A 236 -38.59 4.53 -7.76
CA ARG A 236 -38.23 4.98 -6.41
C ARG A 236 -38.54 6.44 -6.12
N TYR A 237 -38.38 7.32 -7.10
CA TYR A 237 -38.43 8.79 -6.94
C TYR A 237 -39.47 9.48 -7.84
N GLY A 238 -40.23 8.72 -8.63
CA GLY A 238 -41.21 9.25 -9.57
C GLY A 238 -40.56 10.07 -10.68
N GLU A 239 -41.24 11.12 -11.12
CA GLU A 239 -40.82 11.95 -12.26
C GLU A 239 -39.43 12.58 -12.05
N ARG A 240 -39.06 12.88 -10.80
CA ARG A 240 -37.72 13.42 -10.47
C ARG A 240 -36.59 12.44 -10.80
N GLY A 241 -36.88 11.14 -10.86
CA GLY A 241 -35.89 10.10 -11.16
C GLY A 241 -35.64 9.88 -12.66
N ARG A 242 -36.51 10.38 -13.55
CA ARG A 242 -36.53 10.04 -14.99
C ARG A 242 -35.20 10.31 -15.70
N ASP A 243 -34.58 11.46 -15.43
CA ASP A 243 -33.37 11.91 -16.11
C ASP A 243 -32.17 12.06 -15.19
N PHE A 244 -32.22 11.53 -13.96
CA PHE A 244 -31.19 11.77 -12.95
C PHE A 244 -30.00 10.81 -13.04
N MET A 245 -30.16 9.65 -13.67
CA MET A 245 -29.14 8.59 -13.68
C MET A 245 -27.77 9.04 -14.21
N HIS A 246 -26.71 8.58 -13.54
CA HIS A 246 -25.34 8.75 -14.04
C HIS A 246 -25.10 7.76 -15.19
N VAL A 247 -24.20 8.10 -16.12
CA VAL A 247 -23.80 7.22 -17.21
C VAL A 247 -22.30 6.96 -17.12
N HIS A 248 -21.95 5.69 -16.95
CA HIS A 248 -20.59 5.22 -16.79
C HIS A 248 -20.04 4.69 -18.10
N HIS A 249 -18.76 4.99 -18.38
CA HIS A 249 -18.06 4.50 -19.55
C HIS A 249 -17.35 3.20 -19.20
N LEU A 250 -17.66 2.11 -19.91
CA LEU A 250 -17.00 0.82 -19.71
C LEU A 250 -15.55 0.82 -20.21
N LEU A 251 -15.22 1.74 -21.12
CA LEU A 251 -13.87 1.97 -21.62
C LEU A 251 -13.29 3.25 -20.99
N PRO A 252 -12.18 3.17 -20.23
CA PRO A 252 -11.58 4.35 -19.62
C PRO A 252 -11.12 5.37 -20.66
N LEU A 253 -11.75 6.55 -20.67
CA LEU A 253 -11.40 7.65 -21.59
C LEU A 253 -9.93 8.08 -21.49
N LYS A 254 -9.30 7.93 -20.31
CA LYS A 254 -7.87 8.22 -20.09
C LYS A 254 -6.94 7.41 -21.00
N GLN A 255 -7.36 6.21 -21.41
CA GLN A 255 -6.57 5.36 -22.32
C GLN A 255 -6.73 5.78 -23.78
N ILE A 256 -7.88 6.36 -24.12
CA ILE A 256 -8.22 6.82 -25.47
C ILE A 256 -7.75 8.28 -25.61
N LYS A 257 -6.44 8.49 -25.76
CA LYS A 257 -5.80 9.82 -25.94
C LYS A 257 -6.13 10.51 -27.29
N LYS A 258 -7.25 10.16 -27.92
CA LYS A 258 -7.73 10.69 -29.22
C LYS A 258 -9.25 10.86 -29.16
N ALA A 259 -9.79 11.78 -29.95
CA ALA A 259 -11.23 11.86 -30.15
C ALA A 259 -11.75 10.51 -30.70
N TYR A 260 -12.76 9.92 -30.05
CA TYR A 260 -13.37 8.66 -30.47
C TYR A 260 -14.89 8.80 -30.50
N LYS A 261 -15.54 8.07 -31.41
CA LYS A 261 -17.00 8.01 -31.47
C LYS A 261 -17.50 7.05 -30.40
N VAL A 262 -18.17 7.59 -29.38
CA VAL A 262 -18.82 6.78 -28.35
C VAL A 262 -20.04 6.08 -28.93
N ASP A 263 -20.15 4.78 -28.70
CA ASP A 263 -21.38 4.01 -28.89
C ASP A 263 -22.17 4.02 -27.58
N PRO A 264 -23.34 4.68 -27.51
CA PRO A 264 -24.13 4.79 -26.29
C PRO A 264 -24.64 3.47 -25.72
N ILE A 265 -24.69 2.42 -26.55
CA ILE A 265 -25.18 1.10 -26.18
C ILE A 265 -24.00 0.19 -25.86
N ALA A 266 -22.96 0.17 -26.69
CA ALA A 266 -21.82 -0.71 -26.44
C ALA A 266 -20.90 -0.21 -25.33
N HIS A 267 -20.70 1.11 -25.19
CA HIS A 267 -19.66 1.66 -24.33
C HIS A 267 -20.16 2.25 -23.02
N LEU A 268 -21.48 2.44 -22.86
CA LEU A 268 -22.06 3.17 -21.73
C LEU A 268 -23.08 2.33 -20.96
N ARG A 269 -23.16 2.54 -19.64
CA ARG A 269 -24.21 1.95 -18.79
C ARG A 269 -24.79 2.99 -17.83
N PRO A 270 -26.13 3.09 -17.69
CA PRO A 270 -26.70 3.91 -16.65
C PRO A 270 -26.48 3.26 -15.28
N ILE A 271 -25.99 4.03 -14.32
CA ILE A 271 -25.80 3.59 -12.94
C ILE A 271 -26.20 4.70 -11.96
N CYS A 272 -26.58 4.33 -10.74
CA CYS A 272 -26.94 5.30 -9.72
C CYS A 272 -25.67 6.01 -9.20
N PRO A 273 -25.80 7.18 -8.53
CA PRO A 273 -24.65 7.88 -7.97
C PRO A 273 -23.81 7.01 -7.03
N ASN A 274 -24.45 6.18 -6.19
CA ASN A 274 -23.76 5.31 -5.25
C ASN A 274 -22.94 4.22 -5.98
N CYS A 275 -23.52 3.55 -6.97
CA CYS A 275 -22.80 2.57 -7.79
C CYS A 275 -21.67 3.24 -8.58
N HIS A 276 -21.89 4.46 -9.08
CA HIS A 276 -20.85 5.19 -9.81
C HIS A 276 -19.66 5.52 -8.91
N ALA A 277 -19.95 5.95 -7.67
CA ALA A 277 -18.93 6.18 -6.65
C ALA A 277 -18.13 4.92 -6.36
N MET A 278 -18.82 3.80 -6.11
CA MET A 278 -18.15 2.55 -5.74
C MET A 278 -17.28 1.99 -6.86
N ILE A 279 -17.67 2.17 -8.14
CA ILE A 279 -16.83 1.74 -9.27
C ILE A 279 -15.48 2.46 -9.29
N HIS A 280 -15.46 3.77 -9.05
CA HIS A 280 -14.25 4.59 -9.12
C HIS A 280 -13.46 4.65 -7.81
N ARG A 281 -13.89 3.92 -6.77
CA ARG A 281 -13.25 3.96 -5.45
C ARG A 281 -11.88 3.27 -5.41
N ARG A 282 -11.46 2.59 -6.47
CA ARG A 282 -10.13 1.97 -6.61
C ARG A 282 -9.64 2.06 -8.05
N GLU A 283 -8.34 1.87 -8.28
CA GLU A 283 -7.74 1.66 -9.60
C GLU A 283 -7.08 0.27 -9.64
N PRO A 284 -7.40 -0.61 -10.62
CA PRO A 284 -8.36 -0.41 -11.69
C PRO A 284 -9.81 -0.38 -11.19
N MET A 285 -10.61 0.50 -11.81
CA MET A 285 -12.04 0.66 -11.48
C MET A 285 -12.79 -0.68 -11.58
N LEU A 286 -13.81 -0.88 -10.74
CA LEU A 286 -14.62 -2.10 -10.81
C LEU A 286 -15.37 -2.19 -12.14
N SER A 287 -15.40 -3.38 -12.72
CA SER A 287 -16.39 -3.72 -13.75
C SER A 287 -17.81 -3.73 -13.16
N ILE A 288 -18.81 -3.64 -14.03
CA ILE A 288 -20.22 -3.72 -13.61
C ILE A 288 -20.52 -5.10 -13.00
N GLU A 289 -19.88 -6.15 -13.52
CA GLU A 289 -19.99 -7.52 -13.06
C GLU A 289 -19.39 -7.68 -11.66
N GLU A 290 -18.20 -7.13 -11.41
CA GLU A 290 -17.60 -7.12 -10.07
C GLU A 290 -18.45 -6.32 -9.07
N LEU A 291 -18.99 -5.17 -9.49
CA LEU A 291 -19.88 -4.39 -8.65
C LEU A 291 -21.14 -5.19 -8.29
N ARG A 292 -21.76 -5.88 -9.25
CA ARG A 292 -22.94 -6.72 -9.01
C ARG A 292 -22.67 -7.82 -7.98
N ALA A 293 -21.47 -8.39 -7.97
CA ALA A 293 -21.10 -9.46 -7.05
C ALA A 293 -21.01 -8.99 -5.58
N ILE A 294 -20.79 -7.70 -5.33
CA ILE A 294 -20.63 -7.15 -3.97
C ILE A 294 -21.85 -6.39 -3.46
N VAL A 295 -22.75 -5.98 -4.36
CA VAL A 295 -24.03 -5.36 -3.98
C VAL A 295 -24.96 -6.42 -3.39
N ARG A 296 -25.53 -6.13 -2.22
CA ARG A 296 -26.47 -6.99 -1.49
C ARG A 296 -27.90 -6.50 -1.61
#